data_AF-A0A175RLU8-F1
#
_entry.id   AF-A0A175RLU8-F1
#
_cell.length_a   1.000
_cell.length_b   1.000
_cell.length_c   1.000
_cell.angle_alpha   90.00
_cell.angle_beta   90.00
_cell.angle_gamma   90.00
#
_symmetry.space_group_name_H-M   'P 1'
#
loop_
_entity.id
_entity.type
_entity.pdbx_description
1 polymer ?
#
loop_
_entity_poly.entity_id
_entity_poly.type
_entity_poly.pdbx_seq_one_letter_code
_entity_poly.pdbx_strand_id
1 'polypeptide(L)'
;MAAAPRDLRPPGVNPFVDSVVSRAGWLVATAVGLAVGLPLSTGPVRVVDGLVVCSGLPRWAFRRGGTCVGSVYLTRDNDGDRVLRHERVHVTQWKRYGMAMPVLYAIAGRDPLRNRFEVEAGLEDGGYVR
;
A
#
# COMPACT_ATOMS: atom_id res chain seq x y z
N MET A 1 21.07 -17.36 -39.96
CA MET A 1 19.73 -17.66 -39.41
C MET A 1 19.48 -16.69 -38.28
N ALA A 2 18.61 -15.70 -38.48
CA ALA A 2 18.30 -14.70 -37.46
C ALA A 2 17.20 -15.25 -36.53
N ALA A 3 17.46 -15.25 -35.22
CA ALA A 3 16.44 -15.57 -34.23
C ALA A 3 15.39 -14.45 -34.22
N ALA A 4 14.11 -14.82 -34.30
CA ALA A 4 13.00 -13.88 -34.23
C ALA A 4 13.02 -13.13 -32.88
N PRO A 5 12.64 -11.84 -32.85
CA PRO A 5 12.53 -11.10 -31.60
C PRO A 5 11.48 -11.76 -30.70
N ARG A 6 11.87 -12.11 -29.48
CA ARG A 6 10.94 -12.54 -28.44
C ARG A 6 10.04 -11.35 -28.12
N ASP A 7 8.75 -11.50 -28.39
CA ASP A 7 7.71 -10.56 -27.94
C ASP A 7 7.86 -10.29 -26.44
N LEU A 8 8.39 -9.12 -26.09
CA LEU A 8 8.33 -8.55 -24.75
C LEU A 8 6.92 -7.99 -24.55
N ARG A 9 5.94 -8.87 -24.31
CA ARG A 9 4.71 -8.43 -23.65
C ARG A 9 5.08 -7.96 -22.23
N PRO A 10 4.68 -6.75 -21.80
CA PRO A 10 4.83 -6.37 -20.41
C PRO A 10 4.10 -7.39 -19.52
N PRO A 11 4.61 -7.72 -18.31
CA PRO A 11 4.02 -8.72 -17.44
C PRO A 11 2.53 -8.41 -17.25
N GLY A 12 1.71 -9.40 -17.59
CA GLY A 12 0.29 -9.24 -17.88
C GLY A 12 -0.48 -8.44 -16.84
N VAL A 13 -1.12 -7.36 -17.30
CA VAL A 13 -2.32 -6.82 -16.66
C VAL A 13 -3.34 -7.95 -16.68
N ASN A 14 -3.47 -8.66 -15.55
CA ASN A 14 -4.51 -9.65 -15.39
C ASN A 14 -5.81 -8.87 -15.10
N PRO A 15 -6.76 -8.78 -16.05
CA PRO A 15 -7.96 -7.97 -15.91
C PRO A 15 -8.89 -8.48 -14.80
N PHE A 16 -8.67 -9.68 -14.26
CA PHE A 16 -9.42 -10.17 -13.10
C PHE A 16 -9.02 -9.46 -11.80
N VAL A 17 -7.78 -9.00 -11.70
CA VAL A 17 -7.30 -8.28 -10.52
C VAL A 17 -7.20 -6.79 -10.80
N ASP A 18 -6.64 -6.32 -11.90
CA ASP A 18 -6.62 -4.88 -12.21
C ASP A 18 -7.86 -4.50 -13.04
N SER A 19 -8.94 -4.13 -12.36
CA SER A 19 -10.27 -3.91 -12.95
C SER A 19 -11.00 -2.70 -12.34
N VAL A 20 -12.11 -2.29 -12.95
CA VAL A 20 -13.02 -1.28 -12.38
C VAL A 20 -13.54 -1.66 -11.00
N VAL A 21 -13.74 -2.97 -10.74
CA VAL A 21 -14.14 -3.48 -9.43
C VAL A 21 -13.03 -3.25 -8.41
N SER A 22 -11.77 -3.46 -8.79
CA SER A 22 -10.63 -3.20 -7.91
C SER A 22 -10.44 -1.71 -7.63
N ARG A 23 -10.71 -0.85 -8.62
CA ARG A 23 -10.72 0.61 -8.42
C ARG A 23 -11.84 1.04 -7.46
N ALA A 24 -13.04 0.49 -7.60
CA ALA A 24 -14.12 0.72 -6.65
C ALA A 24 -13.74 0.23 -5.24
N GLY A 25 -13.13 -0.97 -5.13
CA GLY A 25 -12.64 -1.50 -3.88
C GLY A 25 -11.56 -0.63 -3.22
N TRP A 26 -10.64 -0.08 -4.01
CA TRP A 26 -9.65 0.90 -3.54
C TRP A 26 -10.30 2.20 -3.03
N LEU A 27 -11.34 2.70 -3.70
CA LEU A 27 -12.09 3.88 -3.24
C LEU A 27 -12.79 3.60 -1.92
N VAL A 28 -13.44 2.44 -1.78
CA VAL A 28 -14.07 2.01 -0.51
C VAL A 28 -13.02 1.92 0.60
N ALA A 29 -11.89 1.27 0.34
CA ALA A 29 -10.79 1.19 1.31
C ALA A 29 -10.26 2.58 1.70
N THR A 30 -10.13 3.49 0.73
CA THR A 30 -9.72 4.88 0.99
C THR A 30 -10.73 5.58 1.88
N ALA A 31 -12.04 5.43 1.62
CA ALA A 31 -13.09 6.01 2.45
C ALA A 31 -13.05 5.47 3.89
N VAL A 32 -12.84 4.16 4.07
CA VAL A 32 -12.65 3.54 5.39
C VAL A 32 -11.41 4.10 6.08
N GLY A 33 -10.29 4.17 5.36
CA GLY A 33 -9.05 4.76 5.86
C GLY A 33 -9.24 6.20 6.33
N LEU A 34 -10.00 7.02 5.59
CA LEU A 34 -10.31 8.40 5.98
C LEU A 34 -11.24 8.45 7.21
N ALA A 35 -12.27 7.60 7.23
CA ALA A 35 -13.22 7.53 8.33
C ALA A 35 -12.58 7.12 9.67
N VAL A 36 -11.47 6.37 9.63
CA VAL A 36 -10.66 6.04 10.81
C VAL A 36 -9.57 7.08 11.06
N GLY A 37 -8.84 7.45 10.02
CA GLY A 37 -7.63 8.26 10.12
C GLY A 37 -7.88 9.71 10.52
N LEU A 38 -8.87 10.36 9.90
CA LEU A 38 -9.19 11.76 10.19
C LEU A 38 -9.60 11.99 11.65
N PRO A 39 -10.56 11.25 12.24
CA PRO A 39 -10.95 11.50 13.63
C PRO A 39 -9.90 11.09 14.67
N LEU A 40 -8.99 10.17 14.34
CA LEU A 40 -7.95 9.70 15.26
C LEU A 40 -6.61 10.45 15.13
N SER A 41 -6.46 11.31 14.11
CA SER A 41 -5.25 12.11 13.92
C SER A 41 -5.14 13.18 15.00
N THR A 42 -4.00 13.22 15.67
CA THR A 42 -3.65 14.32 16.59
C THR A 42 -2.52 15.19 16.04
N GLY A 43 -1.80 14.70 15.03
CA GLY A 43 -0.82 15.46 14.26
C GLY A 43 -1.40 16.02 12.96
N PRO A 44 -0.56 16.69 12.14
CA PRO A 44 -0.99 17.22 10.85
C PRO A 44 -1.44 16.10 9.90
N VAL A 45 -2.56 16.32 9.21
CA VAL A 45 -2.97 15.51 8.06
C VAL A 45 -2.38 16.13 6.81
N ARG A 46 -1.60 15.35 6.06
CA ARG A 46 -0.90 15.83 4.85
C ARG A 46 -1.34 15.03 3.64
N VAL A 47 -1.29 15.64 2.46
CA VAL A 47 -1.43 14.91 1.20
C VAL A 47 -0.10 14.99 0.46
N VAL A 48 0.53 13.84 0.23
CA VAL A 48 1.84 13.73 -0.43
C VAL A 48 1.70 12.76 -1.59
N ASP A 49 1.88 13.23 -2.82
CA ASP A 49 1.79 12.40 -4.03
C ASP A 49 0.50 11.55 -4.12
N GLY A 50 -0.62 12.09 -3.65
CA GLY A 50 -1.92 11.40 -3.62
C GLY A 50 -2.12 10.41 -2.45
N LEU A 51 -1.16 10.30 -1.53
CA LEU A 51 -1.30 9.60 -0.25
C LEU A 51 -1.76 10.57 0.83
N VAL A 52 -2.88 10.27 1.49
CA VAL A 52 -3.34 11.01 2.67
C VAL A 52 -2.64 10.43 3.90
N VAL A 53 -1.75 11.21 4.51
CA VAL A 53 -0.97 10.81 5.68
C VAL A 53 -1.67 11.35 6.93
N CYS A 54 -2.20 10.42 7.74
CA CYS A 54 -2.81 10.69 9.03
C CYS A 54 -1.78 10.35 10.13
N SER A 55 -1.41 11.34 10.93
CA SER A 55 -0.33 11.24 11.92
C SER A 55 -0.81 11.45 13.36
N GLY A 56 -0.02 10.99 14.33
CA GLY A 56 -0.35 11.08 15.76
C GLY A 56 -1.43 10.08 16.21
N LEU A 57 -1.69 9.01 15.45
CA LEU A 57 -2.72 8.03 15.80
C LEU A 57 -2.33 7.19 17.04
N PRO A 58 -3.32 6.67 17.77
CA PRO A 58 -3.07 5.69 18.81
C PRO A 58 -2.54 4.38 18.20
N ARG A 59 -1.60 3.71 18.90
CA ARG A 59 -0.89 2.50 18.42
C ARG A 59 -1.80 1.31 18.10
N TRP A 60 -3.04 1.29 18.61
CA TRP A 60 -4.00 0.22 18.31
C TRP A 60 -4.66 0.37 16.93
N ALA A 61 -4.59 1.55 16.30
CA ALA A 61 -5.27 1.83 15.04
C ALA A 61 -4.49 1.36 13.79
N PHE A 62 -3.23 0.98 13.96
CA PHE A 62 -2.35 0.51 12.90
C PHE A 62 -1.42 -0.59 13.42
N ARG A 63 -0.68 -1.24 12.53
CA ARG A 63 0.33 -2.24 12.91
C ARG A 63 1.73 -1.68 12.73
N ARG A 64 2.68 -2.17 13.54
CA ARG A 64 4.11 -1.82 13.45
C ARG A 64 4.32 -0.28 13.45
N GLY A 65 4.93 0.27 12.40
CA GLY A 65 5.12 1.71 12.20
C GLY A 65 3.99 2.40 11.45
N GLY A 66 3.08 1.66 10.80
CA GLY A 66 1.99 2.25 10.05
C GLY A 66 1.22 1.23 9.22
N THR A 67 0.10 1.66 8.65
CA THR A 67 -0.73 0.80 7.78
C THR A 67 -1.37 1.64 6.68
N CYS A 68 -1.16 1.25 5.43
CA CYS A 68 -1.86 1.81 4.29
C CYS A 68 -3.20 1.10 4.03
N VAL A 69 -4.27 1.88 3.98
CA VAL A 69 -5.62 1.46 3.63
C VAL A 69 -6.12 2.31 2.47
N GLY A 70 -6.17 1.72 1.27
CA GLY A 70 -6.50 2.46 0.06
C GLY A 70 -5.44 3.50 -0.28
N SER A 71 -5.77 4.78 -0.16
CA SER A 71 -4.83 5.92 -0.29
C SER A 71 -4.55 6.64 1.03
N VAL A 72 -4.84 5.99 2.16
CA VAL A 72 -4.65 6.60 3.48
C VAL A 72 -3.59 5.83 4.24
N TYR A 73 -2.56 6.52 4.69
CA TYR A 73 -1.53 5.97 5.55
C TYR A 73 -1.78 6.39 6.99
N LEU A 74 -2.00 5.40 7.84
CA LEU A 74 -2.28 5.54 9.26
C LEU A 74 -0.98 5.31 10.03
N THR A 75 -0.48 6.34 10.71
CA THR A 75 0.75 6.24 11.51
C THR A 75 0.71 7.14 12.74
N ARG A 76 1.64 6.91 13.67
CA ARG A 76 1.88 7.84 14.77
C ARG A 76 2.94 8.87 14.39
N ASP A 77 4.13 8.40 14.04
CA ASP A 77 5.36 9.19 13.92
C ASP A 77 6.31 8.66 12.83
N ASN A 78 5.89 7.68 12.03
CA ASN A 78 6.70 7.09 10.98
C ASN A 78 6.25 7.61 9.61
N ASP A 79 6.53 8.88 9.31
CA ASP A 79 5.99 9.60 8.15
C ASP A 79 7.06 10.34 7.32
N GLY A 80 8.31 9.89 7.40
CA GLY A 80 9.44 10.40 6.62
C GLY A 80 9.49 9.90 5.16
N ASP A 81 10.29 10.54 4.32
CA ASP A 81 10.27 10.35 2.86
C ASP A 81 10.48 8.91 2.38
N ARG A 82 11.33 8.13 3.08
CA ARG A 82 11.58 6.73 2.74
C ARG A 82 10.33 5.88 2.89
N VAL A 83 9.67 5.94 4.04
CA VAL A 83 8.45 5.16 4.25
C VAL A 83 7.32 5.68 3.37
N LEU A 84 7.24 6.99 3.08
CA LEU A 84 6.25 7.48 2.12
C LEU A 84 6.48 6.97 0.68
N ARG A 85 7.71 6.60 0.28
CA ARG A 85 7.94 5.86 -0.98
C ARG A 85 7.40 4.44 -0.89
N HIS A 86 7.68 3.74 0.21
CA HIS A 86 7.17 2.39 0.46
C HIS A 86 5.62 2.35 0.41
N GLU A 87 4.95 3.27 1.12
CA GLU A 87 3.48 3.31 1.18
C GLU A 87 2.82 3.62 -0.19
N ARG A 88 3.50 4.34 -1.08
CA ARG A 88 2.99 4.57 -2.45
C ARG A 88 2.91 3.29 -3.28
N VAL A 89 3.79 2.33 -3.02
CA VAL A 89 3.68 1.00 -3.64
C VAL A 89 2.45 0.28 -3.10
N HIS A 90 2.16 0.37 -1.80
CA HIS A 90 0.91 -0.16 -1.24
C HIS A 90 -0.33 0.49 -1.83
N VAL A 91 -0.34 1.79 -2.13
CA VAL A 91 -1.46 2.43 -2.88
C VAL A 91 -1.62 1.81 -4.26
N THR A 92 -0.52 1.52 -4.95
CA THR A 92 -0.54 0.87 -6.27
C THR A 92 -1.09 -0.55 -6.16
N GLN A 93 -0.69 -1.30 -5.13
CA GLN A 93 -1.23 -2.62 -4.83
C GLN A 93 -2.73 -2.55 -4.49
N TRP A 94 -3.17 -1.57 -3.69
CA TRP A 94 -4.59 -1.35 -3.40
C TRP A 94 -5.38 -1.04 -4.67
N LYS A 95 -4.87 -0.17 -5.55
CA LYS A 95 -5.51 0.10 -6.85
C LYS A 95 -5.62 -1.15 -7.72
N ARG A 96 -4.63 -2.05 -7.63
CA ARG A 96 -4.56 -3.31 -8.37
C ARG A 96 -5.40 -4.44 -7.77
N TYR A 97 -5.62 -4.48 -6.46
CA TYR A 97 -6.29 -5.62 -5.81
C TYR A 97 -7.61 -5.25 -5.11
N GLY A 98 -7.89 -3.95 -4.95
CA GLY A 98 -9.06 -3.45 -4.24
C GLY A 98 -9.23 -4.12 -2.88
N MET A 99 -10.47 -4.53 -2.59
CA MET A 99 -10.81 -5.20 -1.33
C MET A 99 -10.23 -6.61 -1.16
N ALA A 100 -9.64 -7.21 -2.21
CA ALA A 100 -8.93 -8.48 -2.07
C ALA A 100 -7.56 -8.30 -1.39
N MET A 101 -7.03 -7.06 -1.35
CA MET A 101 -5.69 -6.78 -0.82
C MET A 101 -5.47 -7.37 0.59
N PRO A 102 -6.33 -7.12 1.61
CA PRO A 102 -6.07 -7.63 2.97
C PRO A 102 -5.98 -9.15 3.05
N VAL A 103 -6.80 -9.86 2.26
CA VAL A 103 -6.80 -11.32 2.19
C VAL A 103 -5.53 -11.82 1.53
N LEU A 104 -5.16 -11.26 0.37
CA LEU A 104 -3.95 -11.64 -0.35
C LEU A 104 -2.70 -11.36 0.49
N TYR A 105 -2.65 -10.21 1.17
CA TYR A 105 -1.55 -9.84 2.05
C TYR A 105 -1.43 -10.82 3.22
N ALA A 106 -2.55 -11.25 3.82
CA ALA A 106 -2.54 -12.26 4.88
C ALA A 106 -2.02 -13.63 4.38
N ILE A 107 -2.43 -14.06 3.18
CA ILE A 107 -1.96 -15.30 2.55
C ILE A 107 -0.45 -15.22 2.26
N ALA A 108 0.08 -14.05 1.88
CA ALA A 108 1.50 -13.84 1.64
C ALA A 108 2.39 -13.94 2.89
N GLY A 109 1.78 -14.08 4.09
CA GLY A 109 2.49 -14.37 5.33
C GLY A 109 2.76 -13.16 6.22
N ARG A 110 3.06 -13.42 7.50
CA ARG A 110 3.26 -12.38 8.52
C ARG A 110 4.69 -11.83 8.58
N ASP A 111 5.67 -12.61 8.12
CA ASP A 111 7.08 -12.21 8.08
C ASP A 111 7.27 -11.19 6.94
N PRO A 112 7.57 -9.91 7.25
CA PRO A 112 7.69 -8.88 6.22
C PRO A 112 8.85 -9.16 5.26
N LEU A 113 9.91 -9.84 5.70
CA LEU A 113 11.06 -10.16 4.84
C LEU A 113 10.73 -11.19 3.76
N ARG A 114 9.62 -11.92 3.92
CA ARG A 114 9.12 -12.94 2.99
C ARG A 114 7.81 -12.57 2.33
N ASN A 115 7.09 -11.58 2.86
CA ASN A 115 5.83 -11.15 2.30
C ASN A 115 6.09 -10.40 0.98
N ARG A 116 5.62 -10.98 -0.14
CA ARG A 116 5.86 -10.41 -1.47
C ARG A 116 5.43 -8.94 -1.61
N PHE A 117 4.41 -8.49 -0.88
CA PHE A 117 3.90 -7.12 -0.97
C PHE A 117 4.86 -6.13 -0.28
N GLU A 118 5.47 -6.54 0.82
CA GLU A 118 6.50 -5.78 1.55
C GLU A 118 7.81 -5.75 0.77
N VAL A 119 8.18 -6.88 0.15
CA VAL A 119 9.36 -6.96 -0.72
C VAL A 119 9.20 -6.05 -1.95
N GLU A 120 8.03 -6.08 -2.60
CA GLU A 120 7.72 -5.19 -3.73
C GLU A 120 7.72 -3.71 -3.31
N ALA A 121 7.22 -3.40 -2.11
CA ALA A 121 7.22 -2.05 -1.55
C ALA A 121 8.61 -1.53 -1.14
N GLY A 122 9.63 -2.41 -1.13
CA GLY A 122 11.00 -2.07 -0.79
C GLY A 122 11.24 -2.13 0.72
N LEU A 123 11.96 -3.16 1.15
CA LEU A 123 12.22 -3.44 2.58
C LEU A 123 13.08 -2.36 3.25
N GLU A 124 14.03 -1.78 2.53
CA GLU A 124 14.88 -0.69 3.03
C GLU A 124 14.06 0.58 3.29
N ASP A 125 13.19 0.94 2.35
CA ASP A 125 12.33 2.11 2.46
C ASP A 125 11.23 1.93 3.53
N GLY A 126 10.78 0.70 3.75
CA GLY A 126 9.91 0.31 4.87
C GLY A 126 10.63 0.17 6.22
N GLY A 127 11.96 0.30 6.25
CA GLY A 127 12.77 0.22 7.48
C GLY A 127 12.95 -1.19 8.05
N TYR A 128 12.71 -2.24 7.26
CA TYR A 128 12.92 -3.63 7.67
C TYR A 128 14.38 -4.09 7.55
N VAL A 129 15.14 -3.45 6.66
CA VAL A 129 16.58 -3.68 6.45
C VAL A 129 17.30 -2.34 6.26
N ARG A 130 18.63 -2.34 6.32
CA ARG A 130 19.48 -1.14 6.23
C ARG A 130 20.38 -1.18 5.02
#